data_AF-A0A2E7QG33-F1
#
_entry.id   AF-A0A2E7QG33-F1
#
_cell.length_a   1.000
_cell.length_b   1.000
_cell.length_c   1.000
_cell.angle_alpha   90.00
_cell.angle_beta   90.00
_cell.angle_gamma   90.00
#
_symmetry.space_group_name_H-M   'P 1'
#
loop_
_entity.id
_entity.type
_entity.pdbx_description
1 polymer ?
#
loop_
_entity_poly.entity_id
_entity_poly.type
_entity_poly.pdbx_seq_one_letter_code
_entity_poly.pdbx_strand_id
1 'polypeptide(L)'
;MNRDQWYFLLLNVGHFLDHMFTLIFATVAALVLYREWGIGYAELLAYATPGFFAFGVFALPAGWIADKWSRDGMMCVFFIGIGVTSIMTGFA
;
A
#
# COMPACT_ATOMS: atom_id res chain seq x y z
N MET A 1 16.79 -20.72 10.04
CA MET A 1 15.35 -20.54 9.81
C MET A 1 14.92 -21.51 8.71
N ASN A 2 13.80 -22.20 8.89
CA ASN A 2 13.23 -23.05 7.84
C ASN A 2 12.38 -22.21 6.87
N ARG A 3 11.87 -22.86 5.80
CA ARG A 3 11.07 -22.20 4.77
C ARG A 3 9.83 -21.52 5.37
N ASP A 4 9.12 -22.20 6.25
CA ASP A 4 7.86 -21.70 6.81
C ASP A 4 8.06 -20.44 7.67
N GLN A 5 9.16 -20.36 8.42
CA GLN A 5 9.53 -19.16 9.18
C GLN A 5 9.78 -17.96 8.27
N TRP A 6 10.41 -18.17 7.11
CA TRP A 6 10.62 -17.10 6.13
C TRP A 6 9.30 -16.65 5.49
N TYR A 7 8.43 -17.59 5.15
CA TYR A 7 7.10 -17.27 4.60
C TYR A 7 6.28 -16.47 5.61
N PHE A 8 6.27 -16.89 6.88
CA PHE A 8 5.58 -16.17 7.93
C PHE A 8 6.12 -14.76 8.13
N LEU A 9 7.45 -14.60 8.15
CA LEU A 9 8.08 -13.27 8.25
C LEU A 9 7.65 -12.37 7.09
N LEU A 10 7.78 -12.85 5.85
CA LEU A 10 7.44 -12.07 4.66
C LEU A 10 5.96 -11.70 4.64
N LEU A 11 5.05 -12.61 5.01
CA LEU A 11 3.63 -12.29 5.12
C LEU A 11 3.36 -11.19 6.15
N ASN A 12 4.02 -11.22 7.31
CA ASN A 12 3.87 -10.18 8.32
C ASN A 12 4.43 -8.83 7.85
N VAL A 13 5.56 -8.82 7.15
CA VAL A 13 6.11 -7.61 6.54
C VAL A 13 5.14 -7.07 5.49
N GLY A 14 4.60 -7.94 4.64
CA GLY A 14 3.61 -7.57 3.63
C GLY A 14 2.36 -6.95 4.25
N HIS A 15 1.82 -7.59 5.29
CA HIS A 15 0.67 -7.10 6.05
C HIS A 15 0.94 -5.74 6.71
N PHE A 16 2.12 -5.56 7.30
CA PHE A 16 2.51 -4.28 7.87
C PHE A 16 2.55 -3.18 6.80
N LEU A 17 3.19 -3.43 5.67
CA LEU A 17 3.29 -2.45 4.57
C LEU A 17 1.90 -2.11 4.00
N ASP A 18 1.04 -3.10 3.84
CA ASP A 18 -0.33 -2.95 3.35
C ASP A 18 -1.12 -1.91 4.19
N HIS A 19 -1.08 -2.04 5.51
CA HIS A 19 -1.69 -1.08 6.42
C HIS A 19 -0.94 0.24 6.48
N MET A 20 0.39 0.22 6.48
CA MET A 20 1.19 1.43 6.55
C MET A 20 0.89 2.34 5.34
N PHE A 21 0.93 1.82 4.11
CA PHE A 21 0.74 2.64 2.92
C PHE A 21 -0.68 3.16 2.74
N THR A 22 -1.68 2.41 3.20
CA THR A 22 -3.07 2.90 3.20
C THR A 22 -3.29 4.02 4.21
N LEU A 23 -2.51 4.10 5.29
CA LEU A 23 -2.73 5.06 6.39
C LEU A 23 -1.74 6.23 6.42
N ILE A 24 -0.52 6.09 5.87
CA ILE A 24 0.55 7.08 6.00
C ILE A 24 0.19 8.45 5.42
N PHE A 25 -0.63 8.50 4.37
CA PHE A 25 -1.05 9.76 3.76
C PHE A 25 -1.76 10.68 4.76
N ALA A 26 -2.63 10.14 5.62
CA ALA A 26 -3.34 10.94 6.61
C ALA A 26 -2.37 11.59 7.61
N THR A 27 -1.31 10.88 7.99
CA THR A 27 -0.24 11.40 8.86
C THR A 27 0.52 12.54 8.17
N VAL A 28 0.93 12.35 6.92
CA VAL A 28 1.67 13.38 6.16
C VAL A 28 0.79 14.61 5.88
N ALA A 29 -0.49 14.40 5.59
CA ALA A 29 -1.49 15.45 5.43
C ALA A 29 -1.64 16.30 6.69
N ALA A 30 -1.72 15.67 7.86
CA ALA A 30 -1.87 16.35 9.15
C ALA A 30 -0.60 17.10 9.60
N LEU A 31 0.59 16.60 9.26
CA LEU A 31 1.84 17.13 9.78
C LEU A 31 2.50 18.17 8.86
N VAL A 32 2.43 17.99 7.54
CA VAL A 32 3.27 18.74 6.60
C VAL A 32 2.47 19.33 5.44
N LEU A 33 1.71 18.51 4.69
CA LEU A 33 1.11 18.96 3.42
C LEU A 33 0.11 20.12 3.58
N TYR A 34 -0.65 20.17 4.68
CA TYR A 34 -1.59 21.27 4.89
C TYR A 34 -0.90 22.64 4.94
N ARG A 35 0.37 22.68 5.40
CA ARG A 35 1.18 23.91 5.43
C ARG A 35 1.83 24.17 4.09
N GLU A 36 2.44 23.16 3.48
CA GLU A 36 3.22 23.31 2.25
C GLU A 36 2.34 23.59 1.03
N TRP A 37 1.17 22.95 0.95
CA TRP A 37 0.25 23.10 -0.18
C TRP A 37 -0.79 24.19 0.06
N GLY A 38 -0.92 24.68 1.31
CA GLY A 38 -1.90 25.71 1.67
C GLY A 38 -3.37 25.26 1.56
N ILE A 39 -3.60 23.95 1.58
CA ILE A 39 -4.91 23.29 1.44
C ILE A 39 -5.39 22.82 2.82
N GLY A 40 -6.69 22.86 3.07
CA GLY A 40 -7.26 22.38 4.34
C GLY A 40 -7.08 20.87 4.53
N TYR A 41 -6.95 20.41 5.78
CA TYR A 41 -6.80 18.97 6.07
C TYR A 41 -7.92 18.11 5.46
N ALA A 42 -9.18 18.58 5.55
CA ALA A 42 -10.32 17.87 4.99
C ALA A 42 -10.26 17.73 3.46
N GLU A 43 -9.74 18.75 2.77
CA GLU A 43 -9.56 18.74 1.32
C GLU A 43 -8.42 17.80 0.92
N LEU A 44 -7.35 17.74 1.72
CA LEU A 44 -6.26 16.78 1.50
C LEU A 44 -6.75 15.32 1.62
N LEU A 45 -7.71 15.02 2.50
CA LEU A 45 -8.26 13.66 2.63
C LEU A 45 -8.94 13.16 1.34
N ALA A 46 -9.42 14.06 0.48
CA ALA A 46 -9.99 13.68 -0.82
C ALA A 46 -8.97 12.98 -1.73
N TYR A 47 -7.66 13.24 -1.56
CA TYR A 47 -6.60 12.56 -2.31
C TYR A 47 -6.36 11.12 -1.82
N ALA A 48 -6.69 10.80 -0.57
CA ALA A 48 -6.58 9.45 -0.04
C ALA A 48 -7.74 8.55 -0.49
N THR A 49 -8.93 9.12 -0.70
CA THR A 49 -10.16 8.36 -1.01
C THR A 49 -10.03 7.47 -2.25
N PRO A 50 -9.48 7.92 -3.40
CA PRO A 50 -9.26 7.06 -4.55
C PRO A 50 -8.35 5.86 -4.23
N GLY A 51 -7.35 6.05 -3.37
CA GLY A 51 -6.45 4.99 -2.93
C GLY A 51 -7.18 3.88 -2.16
N PHE A 52 -8.00 4.24 -1.17
CA PHE A 52 -8.82 3.28 -0.43
C PHE A 52 -9.83 2.55 -1.32
N PHE A 53 -10.48 3.28 -2.23
CA PHE A 53 -11.43 2.68 -3.16
C PHE A 53 -10.73 1.70 -4.11
N ALA A 54 -9.61 2.10 -4.71
CA ALA A 54 -8.80 1.24 -5.55
C ALA A 54 -8.35 0.00 -4.78
N PHE A 55 -7.87 0.16 -3.55
CA PHE A 55 -7.46 -0.96 -2.70
C PHE A 55 -8.59 -1.99 -2.53
N GLY A 56 -9.79 -1.55 -2.15
CA GLY A 56 -10.94 -2.43 -2.00
C GLY A 56 -11.39 -3.11 -3.30
N VAL A 57 -11.48 -2.33 -4.39
CA VAL A 57 -11.92 -2.85 -5.71
C VAL A 57 -10.92 -3.85 -6.28
N PHE A 58 -9.63 -3.56 -6.20
CA PHE A 58 -8.59 -4.41 -6.78
C PHE A 58 -8.20 -5.60 -5.87
N ALA A 59 -8.58 -5.61 -4.59
CA ALA A 59 -8.38 -6.77 -3.73
C ALA A 59 -9.11 -8.03 -4.26
N LEU A 60 -10.32 -7.88 -4.81
CA LEU A 60 -11.10 -9.00 -5.37
C LEU A 60 -10.41 -9.66 -6.58
N PRO A 61 -10.08 -8.94 -7.68
CA PRO A 61 -9.37 -9.53 -8.79
C PRO A 61 -7.97 -10.01 -8.41
N ALA A 62 -7.26 -9.31 -7.49
CA ALA A 62 -5.95 -9.77 -7.02
C ALA A 62 -6.03 -11.14 -6.32
N GLY A 63 -7.03 -11.35 -5.46
CA GLY A 63 -7.27 -12.66 -4.84
C GLY A 63 -7.62 -13.74 -5.86
N TRP A 64 -8.50 -13.41 -6.83
CA TRP A 64 -8.85 -14.33 -7.91
C TRP A 64 -7.65 -14.72 -8.78
N ILE A 65 -6.76 -13.78 -9.09
CA ILE A 65 -5.50 -14.06 -9.80
C ILE A 65 -4.58 -14.92 -8.92
N ALA A 66 -4.46 -14.64 -7.62
CA ALA A 66 -3.63 -15.42 -6.72
C ALA A 66 -4.05 -16.90 -6.66
N ASP A 67 -5.37 -17.16 -6.65
CA ASP A 67 -5.90 -18.52 -6.63
C ASP A 67 -5.73 -19.26 -7.97
N LYS A 68 -5.71 -18.55 -9.10
CA LYS A 68 -5.59 -19.16 -10.43
C LYS A 68 -4.17 -19.25 -10.97
N TRP A 69 -3.33 -18.27 -10.66
CA TRP A 69 -1.99 -18.14 -11.21
C TRP A 69 -0.92 -18.58 -10.21
N SER A 70 -0.75 -17.83 -9.13
CA SER A 70 0.21 -18.15 -8.07
C SER A 70 0.07 -17.21 -6.87
N ARG A 71 0.00 -17.78 -5.66
CA ARG A 71 0.01 -17.01 -4.41
C ARG A 71 1.38 -16.36 -4.17
N ASP A 72 2.45 -17.14 -4.31
CA ASP A 72 3.83 -16.67 -4.15
C ASP A 72 4.16 -15.61 -5.23
N GLY A 73 3.70 -15.84 -6.46
CA GLY A 73 3.85 -14.87 -7.56
C GLY A 73 3.15 -13.54 -7.26
N MET A 74 1.93 -13.57 -6.72
CA MET A 74 1.23 -12.36 -6.30
C MET A 74 1.92 -11.62 -5.15
N MET A 75 2.55 -12.33 -4.21
CA MET A 75 3.38 -11.69 -3.18
C MET A 75 4.58 -10.96 -3.79
N CYS A 76 5.25 -11.54 -4.80
CA CYS A 76 6.32 -10.84 -5.52
C CYS A 76 5.82 -9.58 -6.23
N VAL A 77 4.67 -9.65 -6.91
CA VAL A 77 4.03 -8.49 -7.55
C VAL A 77 3.74 -7.40 -6.52
N PHE A 78 3.19 -7.78 -5.35
CA PHE A 78 2.93 -6.84 -4.26
C PHE A 78 4.22 -6.13 -3.79
N PHE A 79 5.26 -6.88 -3.41
CA PHE A 79 6.49 -6.29 -2.87
C PHE A 79 7.23 -5.39 -3.88
N ILE A 80 7.34 -5.84 -5.14
CA ILE A 80 7.99 -5.05 -6.18
C ILE A 80 7.14 -3.82 -6.51
N GLY A 81 5.83 -4.02 -6.68
CA GLY A 81 4.89 -2.96 -7.03
C GLY A 81 4.87 -1.85 -5.97
N ILE A 82 4.67 -2.21 -4.70
CA ILE A 82 4.64 -1.23 -3.60
C ILE A 82 5.99 -0.55 -3.39
N GLY A 83 7.10 -1.28 -3.56
CA GLY A 83 8.45 -0.72 -3.49
C GLY A 83 8.67 0.34 -4.56
N VAL A 84 8.40 0.02 -5.83
CA VAL A 84 8.57 0.96 -6.95
C VAL A 84 7.67 2.18 -6.80
N THR A 85 6.39 2.00 -6.49
CA THR A 85 5.45 3.13 -6.34
C THR A 85 5.78 4.01 -5.15
N SER A 86 6.29 3.44 -4.05
CA SER A 86 6.75 4.23 -2.89
C SER A 86 7.94 5.13 -3.23
N ILE A 87 8.91 4.61 -3.99
CA ILE A 87 10.06 5.38 -4.47
C ILE A 87 9.59 6.49 -5.40
N MET A 88 8.72 6.18 -6.37
CA MET A 88 8.19 7.18 -7.30
C MET A 88 7.41 8.28 -6.59
N THR A 89 6.60 7.93 -5.59
CA THR A 89 5.86 8.90 -4.76
C THR A 89 6.80 9.84 -4.00
N GLY A 90 7.97 9.35 -3.55
CA GLY A 90 8.96 10.17 -2.87
C GLY A 90 9.64 11.23 -3.75
N PHE A 91 9.50 11.15 -5.08
CA PHE A 91 10.02 12.13 -6.03
C PHE A 91 8.95 13.03 -6.65
N ALA A 92 7.68 12.83 -6.30
CA ALA A 92 6.55 13.63 -6.79
C ALA A 92 6.37 14.88 -5.92
#